data_AF-A8AM67-F1
#
_entry.id   AF-A8AM67-F1
#
_cell.length_a   1.000
_cell.length_b   1.000
_cell.length_c   1.000
_cell.angle_alpha   90.00
_cell.angle_beta   90.00
_cell.angle_gamma   90.00
#
_symmetry.space_group_name_H-M   'P 1'
#
loop_
_entity.id
_entity.type
_entity.pdbx_description
1 polymer ?
#
loop_
_entity_poly.entity_id
_entity_poly.type
_entity_poly.pdbx_seq_one_letter_code
_entity_poly.pdbx_strand_id
1 'polypeptide(L)'
;MPHPEQFASREDYYGTLLHELTHATGHASRLSRDGITAGNHTFGDPTYSFEELVAEMGSAFLCAHVGIQAKLQHDSYIASWLKVLQQDKKAIFRASGLARNACEYLLERAQQPLALSA
;
A
#
# COMPACT_ATOMS: atom_id res chain seq x y z
N MET A 1 -5.13 -5.45 -11.76
CA MET A 1 -4.70 -6.77 -11.24
C MET A 1 -4.80 -7.81 -12.36
N PRO A 2 -3.75 -8.62 -12.59
CA PRO A 2 -3.82 -9.83 -13.42
C PRO A 2 -4.81 -10.85 -12.86
N HIS A 3 -5.14 -11.88 -13.64
CA HIS A 3 -5.97 -13.00 -13.15
C HIS A 3 -5.24 -13.77 -12.03
N PRO A 4 -5.94 -14.27 -10.98
CA PRO A 4 -5.30 -14.97 -9.86
C PRO A 4 -4.44 -16.17 -10.27
N GLU A 5 -4.82 -16.86 -11.34
CA GLU A 5 -4.09 -18.02 -11.90
C GLU A 5 -2.70 -17.67 -12.45
N GLN A 6 -2.43 -16.37 -12.68
CA GLN A 6 -1.14 -15.88 -13.16
C GLN A 6 -0.13 -15.65 -12.02
N PHE A 7 -0.56 -15.78 -10.76
CA PHE A 7 0.30 -15.67 -9.58
C PHE A 7 0.80 -17.05 -9.14
N ALA A 8 1.96 -17.08 -8.48
CA ALA A 8 2.54 -18.31 -7.96
C ALA A 8 1.69 -18.94 -6.84
N SER A 9 0.92 -18.13 -6.10
CA SER A 9 0.02 -18.56 -5.04
C SER A 9 -1.15 -17.59 -4.87
N ARG A 10 -2.20 -18.02 -4.17
CA ARG A 10 -3.34 -17.14 -3.85
C ARG A 10 -2.95 -16.07 -2.84
N GLU A 11 -2.04 -16.42 -1.93
CA GLU A 11 -1.46 -15.54 -0.93
C GLU A 11 -0.72 -14.39 -1.60
N ASP A 12 0.11 -14.68 -2.61
CA ASP A 12 0.82 -13.65 -3.38
C ASP A 12 -0.15 -12.75 -4.14
N TYR A 13 -1.20 -13.31 -4.74
CA TYR A 13 -2.27 -12.52 -5.36
C TYR A 13 -2.91 -11.54 -4.36
N TYR A 14 -3.26 -12.01 -3.16
CA TYR A 14 -3.86 -11.16 -2.13
C TYR A 14 -2.86 -10.14 -1.57
N GLY A 15 -1.58 -10.49 -1.44
CA GLY A 15 -0.52 -9.56 -1.05
C GLY A 15 -0.40 -8.39 -2.03
N THR A 16 -0.35 -8.68 -3.33
CA THR A 16 -0.36 -7.63 -4.37
C THR A 16 -1.69 -6.86 -4.37
N LEU A 17 -2.83 -7.53 -4.24
CA LEU A 17 -4.13 -6.84 -4.18
C LEU A 17 -4.21 -5.85 -3.00
N LEU A 18 -3.74 -6.25 -1.82
CA LEU A 18 -3.75 -5.40 -0.63
C LEU A 18 -2.76 -4.24 -0.73
N HIS A 19 -1.63 -4.43 -1.42
CA HIS A 19 -0.71 -3.36 -1.78
C HIS A 19 -1.41 -2.32 -2.68
N GLU A 20 -2.02 -2.76 -3.78
CA GLU A 20 -2.75 -1.87 -4.70
C GLU A 20 -3.96 -1.18 -4.04
N LEU A 21 -4.67 -1.89 -3.15
CA LEU A 21 -5.75 -1.29 -2.36
C LEU A 21 -5.23 -0.22 -1.40
N THR A 22 -4.05 -0.43 -0.83
CA THR A 22 -3.40 0.58 0.01
C THR A 22 -3.11 1.83 -0.82
N HIS A 23 -2.52 1.71 -2.01
CA HIS A 23 -2.37 2.84 -2.95
C HIS A 23 -3.70 3.52 -3.26
N ALA A 24 -4.74 2.74 -3.56
CA ALA A 24 -6.05 3.28 -3.91
C ALA A 24 -6.65 4.16 -2.81
N THR A 25 -6.32 3.93 -1.53
CA THR A 25 -6.75 4.82 -0.42
C THR A 25 -6.13 6.21 -0.48
N GLY A 26 -5.02 6.41 -1.20
CA GLY A 26 -4.34 7.71 -1.31
C GLY A 26 -5.00 8.69 -2.26
N HIS A 27 -6.00 8.25 -3.05
CA HIS A 27 -6.75 9.12 -3.96
C HIS A 27 -7.33 10.35 -3.25
N ALA A 28 -7.46 11.48 -3.97
CA ALA A 28 -7.92 12.77 -3.45
C ALA A 28 -9.29 12.70 -2.74
N SER A 29 -10.20 11.84 -3.18
CA SER A 29 -11.52 11.66 -2.53
C SER A 29 -11.49 10.78 -1.26
N ARG A 30 -10.30 10.34 -0.82
CA ARG A 30 -10.10 9.38 0.27
C ARG A 30 -9.14 9.96 1.31
N LEU A 31 -7.91 9.45 1.39
CA LEU A 31 -6.88 9.94 2.32
C LEU A 31 -6.00 11.04 1.72
N SER A 32 -6.15 11.33 0.42
CA SER A 32 -5.49 12.46 -0.27
C SER A 32 -3.99 12.57 0.03
N ARG A 33 -3.24 11.47 -0.19
CA ARG A 33 -1.80 11.44 0.06
C ARG A 33 -1.03 12.10 -1.08
N ASP A 34 -0.07 12.95 -0.73
CA ASP A 34 0.74 13.73 -1.69
C ASP A 34 1.42 12.85 -2.75
N GLY A 35 1.86 11.64 -2.39
CA GLY A 35 2.46 10.67 -3.32
C GLY A 35 1.49 10.02 -4.32
N ILE A 36 0.21 10.38 -4.26
CA ILE A 36 -0.82 10.00 -5.24
C ILE A 36 -1.43 11.24 -5.91
N THR A 37 -1.56 12.36 -5.19
CA THR A 37 -2.29 13.55 -5.65
C THR A 37 -1.42 14.61 -6.32
N ALA A 38 -0.12 14.66 -6.04
CA ALA A 38 0.80 15.61 -6.66
C ALA A 38 1.14 15.12 -8.08
N GLY A 39 0.30 15.47 -9.07
CA GLY A 39 0.20 14.84 -10.38
C GLY A 39 1.38 14.97 -11.36
N ASN A 40 2.60 14.62 -10.95
CA ASN A 40 3.75 14.36 -11.81
C ASN A 40 4.81 13.52 -11.05
N HIS A 41 4.56 12.23 -10.89
CA HIS A 41 5.57 11.30 -10.37
C HIS A 41 6.34 10.71 -11.55
N THR A 42 7.61 11.12 -11.71
CA THR A 42 8.54 10.42 -12.60
C THR A 42 9.10 9.19 -11.88
N PHE A 43 9.45 8.14 -12.64
CA PHE A 43 10.10 6.97 -12.07
C PHE A 43 11.38 7.37 -11.32
N GLY A 44 11.46 7.06 -10.03
CA GLY A 44 12.56 7.47 -9.15
C GLY A 44 12.32 8.76 -8.35
N ASP A 45 11.13 9.37 -8.44
CA ASP A 45 10.72 10.47 -7.55
C ASP A 45 10.74 10.00 -6.08
N PRO A 46 11.41 10.73 -5.17
CA PRO A 46 11.41 10.42 -3.74
C PRO A 46 10.00 10.31 -3.13
N THR A 47 9.05 11.10 -3.62
CA THR A 47 7.65 11.11 -3.19
C THR A 47 6.95 9.80 -3.58
N TYR A 48 7.18 9.34 -4.81
CA TYR A 48 6.67 8.06 -5.30
C TYR A 48 7.30 6.89 -4.52
N SER A 49 8.62 6.94 -4.30
CA SER A 49 9.33 5.92 -3.52
C SER A 49 8.83 5.83 -2.07
N PHE A 50 8.43 6.96 -1.49
CA PHE A 50 7.83 7.01 -0.16
C PHE A 50 6.40 6.43 -0.16
N GLU A 51 5.61 6.67 -1.20
CA GLU A 51 4.27 6.10 -1.34
C GLU A 51 4.30 4.57 -1.54
N GLU A 52 5.28 4.05 -2.28
CA GLU A 52 5.54 2.60 -2.37
C GLU A 52 5.88 1.99 -0.99
N LEU A 53 6.64 2.71 -0.15
CA LEU A 53 6.92 2.28 1.22
C LEU A 53 5.64 2.22 2.07
N VAL A 54 4.75 3.20 1.90
CA VAL A 54 3.43 3.22 2.54
C VAL A 54 2.58 2.04 2.09
N ALA A 55 2.54 1.75 0.79
CA ALA A 55 1.77 0.65 0.22
C ALA A 55 2.26 -0.73 0.68
N GLU A 56 3.58 -0.95 0.71
CA GLU A 56 4.13 -2.21 1.17
C GLU A 56 3.86 -2.45 2.66
N MET A 57 4.04 -1.42 3.51
CA MET A 57 3.71 -1.51 4.93
C MET A 57 2.21 -1.77 5.14
N GLY A 58 1.34 -1.13 4.36
CA GLY A 58 -0.11 -1.33 4.45
C GLY A 58 -0.50 -2.75 4.05
N SER A 59 0.07 -3.27 2.97
CA SER A 59 -0.11 -4.66 2.57
C SER A 59 0.35 -5.63 3.67
N ALA A 60 1.52 -5.39 4.28
CA ALA A 60 2.03 -6.20 5.38
C ALA A 60 1.10 -6.19 6.60
N PHE A 61 0.61 -5.02 7.00
CA PHE A 61 -0.31 -4.88 8.13
C PHE A 61 -1.64 -5.58 7.85
N LEU A 62 -2.21 -5.43 6.66
CA LEU A 62 -3.46 -6.09 6.27
C LEU A 62 -3.30 -7.60 6.17
N CYS A 63 -2.22 -8.09 5.53
CA CYS A 63 -1.91 -9.51 5.48
C CYS A 63 -1.81 -10.12 6.88
N ALA A 64 -1.11 -9.45 7.80
CA ALA A 64 -1.03 -9.87 9.19
C ALA A 64 -2.41 -9.85 9.88
N HIS A 65 -3.25 -8.86 9.60
CA HIS A 65 -4.59 -8.75 10.16
C HIS A 65 -5.54 -9.86 9.71
N VAL A 66 -5.48 -10.27 8.44
CA VAL A 66 -6.37 -11.29 7.87
C VAL A 66 -5.77 -12.71 7.83
N GLY A 67 -4.55 -12.88 8.36
CA GLY A 67 -3.88 -14.18 8.43
C GLY A 67 -3.31 -14.69 7.10
N ILE A 68 -2.98 -13.80 6.17
CA ILE A 68 -2.37 -14.14 4.87
C ILE A 68 -0.85 -14.09 4.99
N GLN A 69 -0.18 -15.15 4.55
CA GLN A 69 1.28 -15.23 4.47
C GLN A 69 1.75 -15.08 3.02
N ALA A 70 1.66 -13.87 2.49
CA ALA A 70 2.14 -13.53 1.15
C ALA A 70 3.66 -13.31 1.14
N LYS A 71 4.32 -13.55 0.01
CA LYS A 71 5.66 -13.02 -0.22
C LYS A 71 5.58 -11.55 -0.58
N LEU A 72 5.76 -10.71 0.43
CA LEU A 72 5.75 -9.25 0.30
C LEU A 72 7.15 -8.77 -0.11
N GLN A 73 7.50 -8.91 -1.39
CA GLN A 73 8.71 -8.32 -1.95
C GLN A 73 8.54 -7.90 -3.40
N HIS A 74 8.77 -6.62 -3.65
CA HIS A 74 9.05 -6.06 -4.97
C HIS A 74 10.50 -5.57 -4.94
N ASP A 75 11.44 -6.44 -5.36
CA ASP A 75 12.90 -6.22 -5.27
C ASP A 75 13.36 -4.86 -5.80
N SER A 76 12.61 -4.26 -6.73
CA SER A 76 12.86 -2.94 -7.31
C SER A 76 12.83 -1.79 -6.30
N TYR A 77 12.18 -1.94 -5.14
CA TYR A 77 11.95 -0.82 -4.21
C TYR A 77 12.75 -0.90 -2.90
N ILE A 78 13.39 -2.02 -2.59
CA ILE A 78 14.24 -2.14 -1.38
C ILE A 78 15.38 -1.11 -1.43
N ALA A 79 16.00 -0.93 -2.59
CA ALA A 79 17.08 0.04 -2.78
C ALA A 79 16.59 1.50 -2.60
N SER A 80 15.39 1.83 -3.09
CA SER A 80 14.83 3.18 -2.93
C SER A 80 14.38 3.45 -1.50
N TRP A 81 13.82 2.45 -0.80
CA TRP A 81 13.47 2.57 0.62
C TRP A 81 14.70 2.73 1.51
N LEU A 82 15.77 1.97 1.28
CA LEU A 82 17.02 2.12 2.01
C LEU A 82 17.59 3.54 1.86
N LYS A 83 17.53 4.13 0.66
CA LYS A 83 17.94 5.51 0.42
C LYS A 83 17.10 6.51 1.23
N VAL A 84 15.77 6.37 1.22
CA VAL A 84 14.87 7.23 2.00
C VAL A 84 15.14 7.11 3.50
N LEU A 85 15.32 5.89 4.01
CA LEU A 85 15.56 5.61 5.43
C LEU A 85 16.93 6.09 5.91
N GLN A 86 17.96 6.03 5.05
CA GLN A 86 19.28 6.59 5.35
C GLN A 86 19.25 8.12 5.43
N GLN A 87 18.47 8.77 4.56
CA GLN A 87 18.33 10.22 4.52
C GLN A 87 17.43 10.77 5.64
N ASP A 88 16.39 10.02 6.02
CA ASP A 88 15.45 10.41 7.06
C ASP A 88 15.04 9.23 7.93
N LYS A 89 15.66 9.16 9.12
CA LYS A 89 15.38 8.12 10.13
C LYS A 89 13.94 8.14 10.65
N LYS A 90 13.20 9.24 10.47
CA LYS A 90 11.78 9.35 10.85
C LYS A 90 10.84 8.96 9.71
N ALA A 91 11.34 8.71 8.49
CA ALA A 91 10.53 8.29 7.36
C ALA A 91 9.77 6.99 7.64
N ILE A 92 10.40 6.02 8.32
CA ILE A 92 9.75 4.76 8.69
C ILE A 92 8.47 4.99 9.51
N PHE A 93 8.53 5.85 10.52
CA PHE A 93 7.39 6.12 11.40
C PHE A 93 6.26 6.85 10.68
N ARG A 94 6.60 7.81 9.79
CA ARG A 94 5.61 8.50 8.97
C ARG A 94 4.94 7.55 7.99
N ALA A 95 5.73 6.71 7.29
CA ALA A 95 5.19 5.72 6.37
C ALA A 95 4.28 4.72 7.10
N SER A 96 4.69 4.21 8.26
CA SER A 96 3.87 3.32 9.08
C SER A 96 2.58 3.98 9.56
N GLY A 97 2.61 5.26 9.93
CA GLY A 97 1.41 6.01 10.31
C GLY A 97 0.41 6.15 9.17
N LEU A 98 0.89 6.48 7.96
CA LEU A 98 0.04 6.56 6.76
C LEU A 98 -0.49 5.19 6.34
N ALA A 99 0.34 4.15 6.40
CA ALA A 99 -0.04 2.77 6.13
C ALA A 99 -1.14 2.30 7.08
N ARG A 100 -1.01 2.59 8.38
CA ARG A 100 -2.04 2.30 9.38
C ARG A 100 -3.36 3.00 9.03
N ASN A 101 -3.34 4.30 8.71
CA ASN A 101 -4.55 5.04 8.34
C ASN A 101 -5.22 4.43 7.09
N ALA A 102 -4.43 3.95 6.12
CA ALA A 102 -4.94 3.24 4.95
C ALA A 102 -5.60 1.90 5.31
N CYS A 103 -5.00 1.13 6.23
CA CYS A 103 -5.58 -0.11 6.73
C CYS A 103 -6.91 0.14 7.43
N GLU A 104 -6.95 1.11 8.35
CA GLU A 104 -8.16 1.51 9.08
C GLU A 104 -9.27 1.91 8.10
N TYR A 105 -8.95 2.76 7.11
CA TYR A 105 -9.89 3.19 6.07
C TYR A 105 -10.52 2.02 5.29
N LEU A 106 -9.73 0.99 4.97
CA LEU A 106 -10.18 -0.20 4.24
C LEU A 106 -11.03 -1.12 5.13
N LEU A 107 -10.59 -1.36 6.37
CA LEU A 107 -11.28 -2.23 7.33
C LEU A 107 -12.65 -1.65 7.72
N GLU A 108 -12.74 -0.34 7.93
CA GLU A 108 -14.01 0.35 8.19
C GLU A 108 -15.00 0.15 7.04
N ARG A 109 -14.54 0.22 5.79
CA ARG A 109 -15.39 0.00 4.60
C ARG A 109 -15.77 -1.45 4.38
N ALA A 110 -14.89 -2.38 4.73
CA ALA A 110 -15.20 -3.80 4.67
C ALA A 110 -16.30 -4.20 5.66
N GLN A 111 -16.43 -3.46 6.76
CA GLN A 111 -17.48 -3.67 7.77
C GLN A 111 -18.80 -2.96 7.44
N GLN A 112 -18.81 -2.02 6.48
CA GLN A 112 -20.05 -1.42 6.03
C GLN A 112 -20.85 -2.45 5.22
N PRO A 113 -22.14 -2.67 5.54
CA PRO A 113 -22.99 -3.47 4.69
C PRO A 113 -22.95 -2.88 3.27
N LEU A 114 -22.78 -3.73 2.26
CA LEU A 114 -23.04 -3.33 0.88
C LEU A 114 -24.49 -2.85 0.82
N ALA A 115 -24.69 -1.54 0.88
CA ALA A 115 -25.94 -0.93 0.49
C ALA A 115 -26.05 -1.17 -1.02
N LEU A 116 -26.64 -2.31 -1.38
CA LEU A 116 -27.11 -2.55 -2.73
C LEU A 116 -28.19 -1.49 -2.95
N SER A 117 -27.82 -0.38 -3.57
CA SER A 117 -28.78 0.56 -4.12
C SER A 117 -29.62 -0.20 -5.14
N ALA A 118 -30.85 -0.52 -4.75
CA ALA A 118 -31.88 -1.09 -5.60
C ALA A 118 -32.31 -0.11 -6.70
#